data_AF-A0A9E2JMW9-F1
#
_entry.id   AF-A0A9E2JMW9-F1
#
_cell.length_a   1.000
_cell.length_b   1.000
_cell.length_c   1.000
_cell.angle_alpha   90.00
_cell.angle_beta   90.00
_cell.angle_gamma   90.00
#
_symmetry.space_group_name_H-M   'P 1'
#
loop_
_entity.id
_entity.type
_entity.pdbx_description
1 polymer ?
#
loop_
_entity_poly.entity_id
_entity_poly.type
_entity_poly.pdbx_seq_one_letter_code
_entity_poly.pdbx_strand_id
1 'polypeptide(L)'
;MLIERPDKNPILKPKRIHSWEAEAVFNGCPVKKGGNIYLIYRAISLPHYHALARTKLVVSDIGIAESKDGVDFHNRKRFIIPEYSWERFGCEDPRVTKLDNKYYIFYTALSEYPFRADGIKVGIAISRDLKSIQEKHLATPFNAKGMALFPEKIEEKIWAVLTVNTDRPPAKICLASFDKEEDIWKEAYWQTWYKNFEKYSLPLQRRPQDHIEVGAPPIKTEYGWLLFYSYIQNYFSPQRLFSIEAVLLDLEN
;
A
#
# COMPACT_ATOMS: atom_id res chain seq x y z
N MET A 1 -2.83 18.54 17.70
CA MET A 1 -3.88 17.96 16.85
C MET A 1 -4.99 17.44 17.77
N LEU A 2 -6.21 17.93 17.60
CA LEU A 2 -7.39 17.31 18.22
C LEU A 2 -7.86 16.21 17.25
N ILE A 3 -7.79 14.95 17.68
CA ILE A 3 -8.26 13.81 16.88
C ILE A 3 -9.61 13.39 17.42
N GLU A 4 -10.67 13.61 16.64
CA GLU A 4 -11.98 13.04 16.91
C GLU A 4 -12.02 11.61 16.36
N ARG A 5 -12.36 10.65 17.22
CA ARG A 5 -12.51 9.25 16.84
C ARG A 5 -13.99 8.91 16.73
N PRO A 6 -14.45 8.26 15.65
CA PRO A 6 -15.83 7.80 15.57
C PRO A 6 -16.19 6.89 16.74
N ASP A 7 -17.36 7.11 17.35
CA ASP A 7 -17.88 6.26 18.45
C ASP A 7 -18.09 4.81 18.01
N LYS A 8 -18.32 4.59 16.71
CA LYS A 8 -18.51 3.27 16.09
C LYS A 8 -17.22 2.50 15.88
N ASN A 9 -16.07 2.99 16.34
CA ASN A 9 -14.81 2.26 16.20
C ASN A 9 -14.86 0.87 16.90
N PRO A 10 -14.32 -0.19 16.28
CA PRO A 10 -13.76 -0.21 14.92
C PRO A 10 -14.85 -0.26 13.84
N ILE A 11 -14.71 0.60 12.82
CA ILE A 11 -15.63 0.73 11.67
C ILE A 11 -15.67 -0.51 10.75
N LEU A 12 -14.70 -1.40 10.88
CA LEU A 12 -14.65 -2.68 10.18
C LEU A 12 -14.19 -3.77 11.16
N LYS A 13 -14.97 -4.83 11.27
CA LYS A 13 -14.63 -6.06 12.01
C LYS A 13 -14.59 -7.28 11.08
N PRO A 14 -13.78 -8.31 11.37
CA PRO A 14 -13.76 -9.55 10.60
C PRO A 14 -15.14 -10.22 10.55
N LYS A 15 -15.42 -10.94 9.46
CA LYS A 15 -16.66 -11.71 9.30
C LYS A 15 -16.33 -13.17 9.09
N ARG A 16 -16.55 -14.01 10.11
CA ARG A 16 -16.27 -15.45 10.05
C ARG A 16 -16.99 -16.20 8.93
N ILE A 17 -18.14 -15.70 8.47
CA ILE A 17 -18.88 -16.26 7.32
C ILE A 17 -18.13 -16.09 6.00
N HIS A 18 -17.19 -15.13 5.92
CA HIS A 18 -16.33 -14.93 4.78
C HIS A 18 -14.93 -15.45 5.11
N SER A 19 -14.60 -16.65 4.64
CA SER A 19 -13.34 -17.33 4.98
C SER A 19 -12.07 -16.54 4.65
N TRP A 20 -12.12 -15.59 3.70
CA TRP A 20 -11.00 -14.75 3.27
C TRP A 20 -10.79 -13.49 4.13
N GLU A 21 -11.76 -13.10 4.97
CA GLU A 21 -11.67 -11.95 5.89
C GLU A 21 -12.01 -12.31 7.34
N ALA A 22 -11.80 -13.57 7.70
CA ALA A 22 -12.31 -14.14 8.95
C ALA A 22 -11.45 -13.84 10.18
N GLU A 23 -10.12 -13.75 10.01
CA GLU A 23 -9.18 -13.57 11.12
C GLU A 23 -8.97 -12.09 11.44
N ALA A 24 -8.78 -11.26 10.41
CA ALA A 24 -8.52 -9.83 10.58
C ALA A 24 -8.93 -9.02 9.35
N VAL A 25 -9.30 -7.76 9.55
CA VAL A 25 -9.49 -6.74 8.50
C VAL A 25 -8.89 -5.42 8.98
N PHE A 26 -7.95 -4.84 8.22
CA PHE A 26 -7.17 -3.68 8.66
C PHE A 26 -6.41 -3.03 7.49
N ASN A 27 -5.60 -2.00 7.78
CA ASN A 27 -4.74 -1.31 6.80
C ASN A 27 -5.47 -0.88 5.52
N GLY A 28 -6.66 -0.29 5.68
CA GLY A 28 -7.50 0.12 4.56
C GLY A 28 -7.15 1.50 4.01
N CYS A 29 -7.29 1.66 2.69
CA CYS A 29 -7.18 2.92 1.96
C CYS A 29 -8.59 3.36 1.50
N PRO A 30 -9.14 4.47 2.03
CA PRO A 30 -10.41 4.99 1.58
C PRO A 30 -10.27 5.76 0.25
N VAL A 31 -11.29 5.68 -0.60
CA VAL A 31 -11.36 6.36 -1.90
C VAL A 31 -12.76 6.88 -2.12
N LYS A 32 -12.89 8.16 -2.46
CA LYS A 32 -14.19 8.75 -2.83
C LYS A 32 -14.46 8.55 -4.32
N LYS A 33 -15.64 8.03 -4.67
CA LYS A 33 -16.11 7.89 -6.05
C LYS A 33 -17.60 8.25 -6.12
N GLY A 34 -17.91 9.37 -6.76
CA GLY A 34 -19.26 9.93 -6.77
C GLY A 34 -19.72 10.27 -5.34
N GLY A 35 -20.93 9.82 -4.98
CA GLY A 35 -21.47 9.97 -3.63
C GLY A 35 -21.05 8.89 -2.62
N ASN A 36 -20.20 7.92 -3.02
CA ASN A 36 -19.80 6.81 -2.17
C ASN A 36 -18.32 6.89 -1.77
N ILE A 37 -18.01 6.30 -0.62
CA ILE A 37 -16.68 6.00 -0.12
C ILE A 37 -16.45 4.51 -0.26
N TYR A 38 -15.36 4.15 -0.93
CA TYR A 38 -14.88 2.78 -1.04
C TYR A 38 -13.71 2.61 -0.07
N LEU A 39 -13.71 1.55 0.73
CA LEU A 39 -12.57 1.16 1.55
C LEU A 39 -11.97 -0.09 0.93
N ILE A 40 -10.73 0.01 0.46
CA ILE A 40 -9.94 -1.10 -0.06
C ILE A 40 -9.00 -1.50 1.08
N TYR A 41 -9.09 -2.74 1.60
CA TYR A 41 -8.46 -3.12 2.87
C TYR A 41 -7.80 -4.49 2.81
N ARG A 42 -6.80 -4.70 3.67
CA ARG A 42 -6.21 -6.02 3.89
C ARG A 42 -7.15 -6.89 4.70
N ALA A 43 -7.34 -8.12 4.26
CA ALA A 43 -8.13 -9.15 4.90
C ALA A 43 -7.26 -10.40 5.14
N ILE A 44 -7.39 -11.03 6.30
CA ILE A 44 -6.69 -12.28 6.63
C ILE A 44 -7.68 -13.43 6.65
N SER A 45 -7.34 -14.48 5.89
CA SER A 45 -8.13 -15.69 5.77
C SER A 45 -8.11 -16.54 7.05
N LEU A 46 -9.06 -17.47 7.17
CA LEU A 46 -8.90 -18.62 8.06
C LEU A 46 -7.63 -19.43 7.70
N PRO A 47 -7.01 -20.11 8.68
CA PRO A 47 -5.93 -21.05 8.40
C PRO A 47 -6.40 -22.16 7.44
N HIS A 48 -5.71 -22.35 6.34
CA HIS A 48 -5.98 -23.40 5.36
C HIS A 48 -4.68 -23.98 4.81
N TYR A 49 -4.74 -25.19 4.24
CA TYR A 49 -3.56 -25.81 3.66
C TYR A 49 -3.17 -25.09 2.38
N HIS A 50 -1.95 -24.54 2.34
CA HIS A 50 -1.41 -23.83 1.19
C HIS A 50 -0.48 -24.76 0.40
N ALA A 51 -0.90 -25.17 -0.80
CA ALA A 51 -0.23 -26.23 -1.56
C ALA A 51 1.25 -25.95 -1.86
N LEU A 52 1.59 -24.71 -2.21
CA LEU A 52 2.98 -24.31 -2.50
C LEU A 52 3.86 -24.25 -1.24
N ALA A 53 3.27 -23.91 -0.09
CA ALA A 53 4.00 -23.85 1.18
C ALA A 53 4.08 -25.22 1.87
N ARG A 54 3.25 -26.19 1.44
CA ARG A 54 3.10 -27.52 2.05
C ARG A 54 2.81 -27.47 3.54
N THR A 55 2.06 -26.47 3.99
CA THR A 55 1.69 -26.26 5.39
C THR A 55 0.38 -25.48 5.49
N LYS A 56 -0.20 -25.40 6.70
CA LYS A 56 -1.33 -24.53 6.97
C LYS A 56 -0.83 -23.09 7.11
N LEU A 57 -1.44 -22.17 6.36
CA LEU A 57 -1.17 -20.74 6.41
C LEU A 57 -2.47 -19.96 6.55
N VAL A 58 -2.35 -18.78 7.14
CA VAL A 58 -3.27 -17.67 6.88
C VAL A 58 -2.67 -16.86 5.74
N VAL A 59 -3.49 -16.43 4.78
CA VAL A 59 -3.03 -15.60 3.66
C VAL A 59 -3.77 -14.27 3.69
N SER A 60 -3.09 -13.26 3.17
CA SER A 60 -3.68 -11.94 3.00
C SER A 60 -4.27 -11.79 1.61
N ASP A 61 -5.50 -11.33 1.55
CA ASP A 61 -6.13 -10.80 0.33
C ASP A 61 -6.49 -9.34 0.54
N ILE A 62 -6.90 -8.66 -0.53
CA ILE A 62 -7.45 -7.32 -0.44
C ILE A 62 -8.94 -7.37 -0.70
N GLY A 63 -9.72 -6.90 0.26
CA GLY A 63 -11.15 -6.68 0.14
C GLY A 63 -11.49 -5.26 -0.29
N ILE A 64 -12.72 -5.07 -0.76
CA ILE A 64 -13.35 -3.77 -0.98
C ILE A 64 -14.70 -3.72 -0.28
N ALA A 65 -15.05 -2.58 0.30
CA ALA A 65 -16.35 -2.31 0.92
C ALA A 65 -16.82 -0.90 0.55
N GLU A 66 -18.13 -0.66 0.62
CA GLU A 66 -18.76 0.61 0.25
C GLU A 66 -19.43 1.25 1.46
N SER A 67 -19.42 2.58 1.52
CA SER A 67 -20.11 3.36 2.55
C SER A 67 -20.59 4.69 1.96
N LYS A 68 -21.69 5.24 2.50
CA LYS A 68 -22.16 6.59 2.17
C LYS A 68 -21.64 7.66 3.14
N ASP A 69 -21.35 7.27 4.37
CA ASP A 69 -20.99 8.17 5.48
C ASP A 69 -19.53 8.04 5.93
N GLY A 70 -18.79 7.05 5.40
CA GLY A 70 -17.42 6.76 5.75
C GLY A 70 -17.27 6.00 7.08
N VAL A 71 -18.37 5.54 7.67
CA VAL A 71 -18.39 4.85 8.97
C VAL A 71 -19.06 3.47 8.85
N ASP A 72 -20.22 3.39 8.20
CA ASP A 72 -20.96 2.14 8.01
C ASP A 72 -20.63 1.48 6.67
N PHE A 73 -19.70 0.51 6.69
CA PHE A 73 -19.23 -0.20 5.49
C PHE A 73 -20.00 -1.51 5.21
N HIS A 74 -20.51 -1.64 3.98
CA HIS A 74 -21.32 -2.76 3.48
C HIS A 74 -20.78 -3.27 2.12
N ASN A 75 -21.50 -4.18 1.46
CA ASN A 75 -21.14 -4.74 0.14
C ASN A 75 -19.70 -5.29 0.04
N ARG A 76 -19.22 -5.96 1.08
CA ARG A 76 -17.84 -6.47 1.14
C ARG A 76 -17.58 -7.55 0.10
N LYS A 77 -16.49 -7.40 -0.66
CA LYS A 77 -16.07 -8.35 -1.70
C LYS A 77 -14.57 -8.58 -1.62
N ARG A 78 -14.13 -9.80 -1.90
CA ARG A 78 -12.72 -10.13 -2.16
C ARG A 78 -12.36 -9.51 -3.51
N PHE A 79 -11.34 -8.66 -3.57
CA PHE A 79 -11.11 -7.76 -4.70
C PHE A 79 -9.78 -8.00 -5.42
N ILE A 80 -8.68 -8.11 -4.68
CA ILE A 80 -7.38 -8.52 -5.23
C ILE A 80 -6.94 -9.78 -4.50
N ILE A 81 -6.65 -10.82 -5.27
CA ILE A 81 -6.20 -12.13 -4.80
C ILE A 81 -4.90 -12.51 -5.51
N PRO A 82 -4.09 -13.43 -4.96
CA PRO A 82 -2.93 -13.95 -5.67
C PRO A 82 -3.28 -14.63 -6.99
N GLU A 83 -2.73 -14.14 -8.10
CA GLU A 83 -2.88 -14.72 -9.45
C GLU A 83 -1.53 -14.97 -10.13
N TYR A 84 -0.47 -14.30 -9.67
CA TYR A 84 0.85 -14.34 -10.28
C TYR A 84 1.94 -14.81 -9.30
N SER A 85 3.08 -15.25 -9.86
CA SER A 85 4.19 -15.81 -9.08
C SER A 85 4.78 -14.84 -8.05
N TRP A 86 4.73 -13.54 -8.31
CA TRP A 86 5.25 -12.50 -7.41
C TRP A 86 4.34 -12.20 -6.21
N GLU A 87 3.11 -12.69 -6.20
CA GLU A 87 2.12 -12.46 -5.14
C GLU A 87 1.52 -13.74 -4.56
N ARG A 88 2.06 -14.91 -4.95
CA ARG A 88 1.50 -16.25 -4.71
C ARG A 88 1.34 -16.66 -3.24
N PHE A 89 1.77 -15.84 -2.28
CA PHE A 89 1.55 -16.05 -0.84
C PHE A 89 0.76 -14.94 -0.15
N GLY A 90 0.34 -13.89 -0.87
CA GLY A 90 -0.54 -12.85 -0.33
C GLY A 90 -0.40 -11.49 -1.01
N CYS A 91 -1.49 -10.74 -0.96
CA CYS A 91 -1.59 -9.33 -1.35
C CYS A 91 -1.95 -8.50 -0.12
N GLU A 92 -1.15 -7.47 0.20
CA GLU A 92 -1.22 -6.78 1.49
C GLU A 92 -1.26 -5.25 1.35
N ASP A 93 -1.87 -4.60 2.35
CA ASP A 93 -1.73 -3.18 2.67
C ASP A 93 -1.90 -2.24 1.46
N PRO A 94 -3.11 -2.22 0.85
CA PRO A 94 -3.36 -1.49 -0.37
C PRO A 94 -3.22 0.02 -0.20
N ARG A 95 -2.76 0.69 -1.26
CA ARG A 95 -2.81 2.14 -1.44
C ARG A 95 -3.42 2.45 -2.78
N VAL A 96 -4.42 3.32 -2.79
CA VAL A 96 -5.20 3.59 -3.99
C VAL A 96 -5.13 5.07 -4.33
N THR A 97 -4.61 5.36 -5.51
CA THR A 97 -4.62 6.70 -6.08
C THR A 97 -5.47 6.69 -7.34
N LYS A 98 -6.41 7.63 -7.45
CA LYS A 98 -7.06 7.93 -8.72
C LYS A 98 -6.17 8.91 -9.48
N LEU A 99 -5.76 8.55 -10.68
CA LEU A 99 -5.05 9.41 -11.62
C LEU A 99 -5.70 9.25 -12.99
N ASP A 100 -6.08 10.37 -13.60
CA ASP A 100 -6.93 10.43 -14.78
C ASP A 100 -8.25 9.62 -14.60
N ASN A 101 -8.52 8.66 -15.48
CA ASN A 101 -9.70 7.79 -15.45
C ASN A 101 -9.43 6.41 -14.82
N LYS A 102 -8.28 6.22 -14.16
CA LYS A 102 -7.85 4.95 -13.56
C LYS A 102 -7.65 5.08 -12.06
N TYR A 103 -7.85 3.98 -11.35
CA TYR A 103 -7.46 3.75 -9.97
C TYR A 103 -6.26 2.81 -9.98
N TYR A 104 -5.12 3.30 -9.53
CA TYR A 104 -3.90 2.53 -9.35
C TYR A 104 -3.85 2.06 -7.91
N ILE A 105 -3.88 0.74 -7.73
CA ILE A 105 -3.92 0.08 -6.44
C ILE A 105 -2.58 -0.62 -6.24
N PHE A 106 -1.68 0.01 -5.50
CA PHE A 106 -0.43 -0.61 -5.10
C PHE A 106 -0.65 -1.47 -3.87
N TYR A 107 0.08 -2.56 -3.78
CA TYR A 107 0.00 -3.48 -2.65
C TYR A 107 1.33 -4.20 -2.46
N THR A 108 1.58 -4.67 -1.24
CA THR A 108 2.70 -5.55 -0.96
C THR A 108 2.39 -6.95 -1.46
N ALA A 109 3.26 -7.47 -2.33
CA ALA A 109 3.16 -8.78 -2.95
C ALA A 109 4.16 -9.74 -2.30
N LEU A 110 3.68 -10.88 -1.82
CA LEU A 110 4.49 -11.92 -1.19
C LEU A 110 4.76 -13.08 -2.16
N SER A 111 6.01 -13.25 -2.59
CA SER A 111 6.40 -14.24 -3.60
C SER A 111 7.07 -15.50 -3.06
N GLU A 112 7.51 -15.51 -1.80
CA GLU A 112 8.28 -16.62 -1.23
C GLU A 112 7.78 -17.08 0.14
N TYR A 113 7.99 -18.37 0.42
CA TYR A 113 7.78 -18.99 1.73
C TYR A 113 8.93 -19.98 2.03
N PRO A 114 9.53 -19.98 3.25
CA PRO A 114 9.29 -19.06 4.36
C PRO A 114 9.51 -17.60 3.99
N PHE A 115 8.78 -16.68 4.62
CA PHE A 115 8.82 -15.26 4.26
C PHE A 115 10.22 -14.67 4.46
N ARG A 116 10.71 -13.99 3.43
CA ARG A 116 12.02 -13.33 3.40
C ARG A 116 11.88 -12.00 2.68
N ALA A 117 12.76 -11.06 2.99
CA ALA A 117 12.73 -9.73 2.40
C ALA A 117 12.83 -9.72 0.85
N ASP A 118 13.57 -10.67 0.26
CA ASP A 118 13.66 -10.83 -1.20
C ASP A 118 12.31 -11.15 -1.86
N GLY A 119 11.44 -11.83 -1.12
CA GLY A 119 10.12 -12.23 -1.57
C GLY A 119 9.04 -11.17 -1.34
N ILE A 120 9.40 -9.97 -0.91
CA ILE A 120 8.45 -8.88 -0.61
C ILE A 120 8.69 -7.76 -1.60
N LYS A 121 7.71 -7.48 -2.45
CA LYS A 121 7.79 -6.45 -3.51
C LYS A 121 6.51 -5.63 -3.55
N VAL A 122 6.46 -4.61 -4.40
CA VAL A 122 5.23 -3.87 -4.69
C VAL A 122 4.61 -4.41 -5.98
N GLY A 123 3.36 -4.87 -5.91
CA GLY A 123 2.49 -5.10 -7.06
C GLY A 123 1.61 -3.89 -7.33
N ILE A 124 1.09 -3.79 -8.55
CA ILE A 124 0.10 -2.79 -8.95
C ILE A 124 -1.07 -3.47 -9.64
N ALA A 125 -2.29 -3.14 -9.22
CA ALA A 125 -3.53 -3.52 -9.87
C ALA A 125 -4.23 -2.26 -10.39
N ILE A 126 -4.77 -2.31 -11.61
CA ILE A 126 -5.41 -1.17 -12.26
C ILE A 126 -6.91 -1.45 -12.40
N SER A 127 -7.73 -0.53 -11.92
CA SER A 127 -9.19 -0.55 -12.06
C SER A 127 -9.68 0.77 -12.65
N ARG A 128 -10.65 0.76 -13.57
CA ARG A 128 -11.35 1.97 -14.02
C ARG A 128 -12.63 2.26 -13.22
N ASP A 129 -13.16 1.26 -12.54
CA ASP A 129 -14.50 1.31 -11.95
C ASP A 129 -14.59 0.86 -10.49
N LEU A 130 -13.50 0.39 -9.87
CA LEU A 130 -13.50 -0.23 -8.53
C LEU A 130 -14.47 -1.42 -8.41
N LYS A 131 -14.84 -2.06 -9.53
CA LYS A 131 -15.65 -3.27 -9.56
C LYS A 131 -14.87 -4.46 -10.10
N SER A 132 -14.00 -4.22 -11.07
CA SER A 132 -13.08 -5.23 -11.61
C SER A 132 -11.66 -4.69 -11.74
N ILE A 133 -10.68 -5.59 -11.66
CA ILE A 133 -9.27 -5.33 -11.96
C ILE A 133 -9.06 -5.68 -13.44
N GLN A 134 -8.54 -4.74 -14.23
CA GLN A 134 -8.27 -4.96 -15.65
C GLN A 134 -6.84 -5.40 -15.91
N GLU A 135 -5.89 -4.93 -15.11
CA GLU A 135 -4.47 -5.22 -15.29
C GLU A 135 -3.78 -5.40 -13.94
N LYS A 136 -2.76 -6.23 -13.92
CA LYS A 136 -1.83 -6.39 -12.81
C LYS A 136 -0.41 -6.47 -13.33
N HIS A 137 0.49 -5.75 -12.67
CA HIS A 137 1.91 -5.74 -12.97
C HIS A 137 2.73 -5.84 -11.68
N LEU A 138 3.98 -6.28 -11.80
CA LEU A 138 4.95 -6.14 -10.73
C LEU A 138 5.58 -4.75 -10.84
N ALA A 139 5.40 -3.89 -9.84
CA ALA A 139 5.95 -2.54 -9.87
C ALA A 139 7.46 -2.57 -9.58
N THR A 140 7.88 -3.14 -8.44
CA THR A 140 9.30 -3.12 -8.03
C THR A 140 9.97 -4.49 -8.15
N PRO A 141 11.22 -4.57 -8.66
CA PRO A 141 12.01 -5.80 -8.64
C PRO A 141 12.78 -6.03 -7.31
N PHE A 142 12.73 -5.07 -6.38
CA PHE A 142 13.44 -5.06 -5.10
C PHE A 142 12.49 -4.99 -3.89
N ASN A 143 13.04 -5.16 -2.69
CA ASN A 143 12.29 -5.06 -1.44
C ASN A 143 11.71 -3.65 -1.25
N ALA A 144 10.37 -3.57 -1.26
CA ALA A 144 9.66 -2.33 -1.08
C ALA A 144 8.23 -2.59 -0.58
N LYS A 145 7.67 -1.61 0.13
CA LYS A 145 6.28 -1.55 0.56
C LYS A 145 5.76 -0.12 0.46
N GLY A 146 4.46 0.03 0.73
CA GLY A 146 3.82 1.34 0.85
C GLY A 146 4.11 2.27 -0.33
N MET A 147 3.68 1.90 -1.53
CA MET A 147 3.79 2.77 -2.70
C MET A 147 2.46 3.45 -2.99
N ALA A 148 2.48 4.70 -3.45
CA ALA A 148 1.29 5.40 -3.93
C ALA A 148 1.68 6.41 -5.01
N LEU A 149 0.79 6.68 -5.96
CA LEU A 149 0.95 7.81 -6.87
C LEU A 149 0.48 9.11 -6.22
N PHE A 150 1.01 10.22 -6.70
CA PHE A 150 0.39 11.52 -6.55
C PHE A 150 -0.90 11.56 -7.41
N PRO A 151 -1.99 12.20 -6.94
CA PRO A 151 -3.29 12.19 -7.62
C PRO A 151 -3.37 13.09 -8.86
N GLU A 152 -2.27 13.72 -9.27
CA GLU A 152 -2.14 14.46 -10.52
C GLU A 152 -0.69 14.38 -11.02
N LYS A 153 -0.48 14.78 -12.28
CA LYS A 153 0.86 14.93 -12.84
C LYS A 153 1.48 16.24 -12.35
N ILE A 154 2.78 16.22 -12.10
CA ILE A 154 3.58 17.39 -11.70
C ILE A 154 4.64 17.57 -12.78
N GLU A 155 4.65 18.73 -13.43
CA GLU A 155 5.48 19.02 -14.60
C GLU A 155 5.36 17.95 -15.71
N GLU A 156 4.13 17.59 -16.08
CA GLU A 156 3.79 16.54 -17.07
C GLU A 156 4.23 15.11 -16.71
N LYS A 157 4.87 14.90 -15.55
CA LYS A 157 5.32 13.59 -15.09
C LYS A 157 4.36 12.96 -14.09
N ILE A 158 4.31 11.63 -14.11
CA ILE A 158 3.65 10.86 -13.07
C ILE A 158 4.63 10.74 -11.91
N TRP A 159 4.19 11.04 -10.69
CA TRP A 159 5.02 10.91 -9.49
C TRP A 159 4.49 9.83 -8.57
N ALA A 160 5.42 9.13 -7.91
CA ALA A 160 5.15 8.16 -6.87
C ALA A 160 5.99 8.44 -5.63
N VAL A 161 5.44 8.03 -4.49
CA VAL A 161 6.18 7.85 -3.25
C VAL A 161 6.18 6.37 -2.90
N LEU A 162 7.31 5.84 -2.43
CA LEU A 162 7.42 4.44 -2.00
C LEU A 162 8.39 4.28 -0.84
N THR A 163 8.23 3.19 -0.08
CA THR A 163 9.18 2.79 0.96
C THR A 163 10.09 1.71 0.42
N VAL A 164 11.37 2.02 0.28
CA VAL A 164 12.42 1.12 -0.18
C VAL A 164 13.02 0.40 1.02
N ASN A 165 13.34 -0.88 0.87
CA ASN A 165 14.10 -1.67 1.85
C ASN A 165 13.42 -1.80 3.24
N THR A 166 12.09 -1.85 3.26
CA THR A 166 11.24 -2.01 4.46
C THR A 166 11.58 -3.26 5.29
N ASP A 167 12.10 -4.32 4.68
CA ASP A 167 12.54 -5.53 5.41
C ASP A 167 14.05 -5.76 5.26
N ARG A 168 14.79 -4.73 4.77
CA ARG A 168 16.24 -4.69 4.59
C ARG A 168 16.82 -3.37 5.08
N PRO A 169 16.77 -3.08 6.39
CA PRO A 169 17.10 -1.76 6.89
C PRO A 169 18.49 -1.28 6.43
N PRO A 170 18.67 0.02 6.17
CA PRO A 170 17.74 1.10 6.49
C PRO A 170 16.62 1.27 5.45
N ALA A 171 15.37 1.31 5.92
CA ALA A 171 14.23 1.65 5.08
C ALA A 171 14.25 3.15 4.74
N LYS A 172 13.85 3.52 3.52
CA LYS A 172 13.80 4.92 3.08
C LYS A 172 12.48 5.20 2.37
N ILE A 173 11.83 6.30 2.69
CA ILE A 173 10.75 6.83 1.87
C ILE A 173 11.39 7.65 0.75
N CYS A 174 11.09 7.31 -0.49
CA CYS A 174 11.67 7.92 -1.68
C CYS A 174 10.61 8.41 -2.65
N LEU A 175 11.00 9.33 -3.53
CA LEU A 175 10.22 9.79 -4.66
C LEU A 175 10.70 9.16 -5.97
N ALA A 176 9.78 8.86 -6.88
CA ALA A 176 10.09 8.41 -8.24
C ALA A 176 9.19 9.13 -9.24
N SER A 177 9.72 9.49 -10.40
CA SER A 177 8.97 10.15 -11.47
C SER A 177 9.07 9.39 -12.78
N PHE A 178 7.99 9.38 -13.54
CA PHE A 178 7.83 8.60 -14.75
C PHE A 178 7.31 9.49 -15.87
N ASP A 179 7.94 9.39 -17.04
CA ASP A 179 7.49 10.10 -18.25
C ASP A 179 6.28 9.39 -18.88
N LYS A 180 6.18 8.06 -18.72
CA LYS A 180 5.10 7.23 -19.25
C LYS A 180 4.54 6.30 -18.17
N GLU A 181 3.28 5.92 -18.34
CA GLU A 181 2.58 5.02 -17.41
C GLU A 181 3.30 3.67 -17.30
N GLU A 182 3.79 3.12 -18.41
CA GLU A 182 4.45 1.82 -18.44
C GLU A 182 5.77 1.80 -17.67
N ASP A 183 6.41 2.96 -17.47
CA ASP A 183 7.65 3.04 -16.70
C ASP A 183 7.42 2.70 -15.21
N ILE A 184 6.18 2.81 -14.70
CA ILE A 184 5.79 2.44 -13.31
C ILE A 184 6.09 0.96 -13.02
N TRP A 185 6.00 0.08 -14.01
CA TRP A 185 6.25 -1.37 -13.88
C TRP A 185 7.33 -1.87 -14.85
N LYS A 186 8.19 -0.97 -15.33
CA LYS A 186 9.30 -1.31 -16.20
C LYS A 186 10.54 -1.64 -15.37
N GLU A 187 10.93 -2.91 -15.38
CA GLU A 187 12.07 -3.38 -14.60
C GLU A 187 13.36 -2.59 -14.88
N ALA A 188 13.66 -2.28 -16.15
CA ALA A 188 14.88 -1.53 -16.51
C ALA A 188 14.92 -0.11 -15.91
N TYR A 189 13.76 0.55 -15.77
CA TYR A 189 13.67 1.84 -15.07
C TYR A 189 14.08 1.65 -13.62
N TRP A 190 13.44 0.71 -12.93
CA TRP A 190 13.67 0.46 -11.51
C TRP A 190 15.08 -0.02 -11.17
N GLN A 191 15.70 -0.85 -12.02
CA GLN A 191 17.09 -1.28 -11.83
C GLN A 191 18.07 -0.10 -11.90
N THR A 192 17.78 0.90 -12.73
CA THR A 192 18.59 2.12 -12.83
C THR A 192 18.33 3.07 -11.67
N TRP A 193 17.05 3.29 -11.35
CA TRP A 193 16.61 4.13 -10.23
C TRP A 193 17.13 3.61 -8.89
N TYR A 194 17.03 2.30 -8.66
CA TYR A 194 17.41 1.66 -7.39
C TYR A 194 18.90 1.73 -7.09
N LYS A 195 19.78 1.81 -8.11
CA LYS A 195 21.22 2.05 -7.88
C LYS A 195 21.51 3.40 -7.21
N ASN A 196 20.59 4.35 -7.33
CA ASN A 196 20.75 5.73 -6.87
C ASN A 196 19.60 6.17 -5.95
N PHE A 197 18.83 5.24 -5.37
CA PHE A 197 17.57 5.55 -4.67
C PHE A 197 17.75 6.53 -3.51
N GLU A 198 18.91 6.52 -2.85
CA GLU A 198 19.22 7.41 -1.73
C GLU A 198 19.15 8.90 -2.12
N LYS A 199 19.47 9.24 -3.39
CA LYS A 199 19.34 10.60 -3.92
C LYS A 199 17.90 11.11 -3.87
N TYR A 200 16.93 10.20 -3.96
CA TYR A 200 15.51 10.52 -3.97
C TYR A 200 14.84 10.30 -2.61
N SER A 201 15.63 10.06 -1.56
CA SER A 201 15.11 9.79 -0.22
C SER A 201 14.73 11.07 0.52
N LEU A 202 13.62 11.01 1.25
CA LEU A 202 13.20 12.06 2.17
C LEU A 202 13.90 11.87 3.53
N PRO A 203 14.48 12.93 4.15
CA PRO A 203 15.22 12.84 5.40
C PRO A 203 14.30 12.75 6.63
N LEU A 204 13.42 11.75 6.68
CA LEU A 204 12.38 11.60 7.70
C LEU A 204 12.80 10.72 8.90
N GLN A 205 13.88 9.95 8.76
CA GLN A 205 14.42 9.14 9.86
C GLN A 205 15.22 10.00 10.83
N ARG A 206 14.94 9.88 12.14
CA ARG A 206 15.71 10.58 13.19
C ARG A 206 16.89 9.75 13.71
N ARG A 207 16.77 8.42 13.67
CA ARG A 207 17.84 7.49 14.08
C ARG A 207 17.95 6.33 13.10
N PRO A 208 19.15 5.74 12.89
CA PRO A 208 19.33 4.64 11.94
C PRO A 208 18.49 3.38 12.22
N GLN A 209 18.08 3.18 13.48
CA GLN A 209 17.29 2.02 13.92
C GLN A 209 15.78 2.24 13.78
N ASP A 210 15.36 3.50 13.59
CA ASP A 210 13.95 3.84 13.44
C ASP A 210 13.49 3.52 12.01
N HIS A 211 12.29 2.98 11.89
CA HIS A 211 11.69 2.62 10.63
C HIS A 211 10.72 3.70 10.18
N ILE A 212 10.58 3.84 8.87
CA ILE A 212 9.58 4.70 8.26
C ILE A 212 8.89 3.93 7.14
N GLU A 213 7.60 4.16 6.96
CA GLU A 213 6.84 3.60 5.84
C GLU A 213 5.75 4.58 5.42
N VAL A 214 5.59 4.80 4.12
CA VAL A 214 4.48 5.59 3.56
C VAL A 214 3.16 5.08 4.14
N GLY A 215 2.30 6.00 4.58
CA GLY A 215 1.01 5.69 5.21
C GLY A 215 -0.16 5.86 4.25
N ALA A 216 -0.44 7.10 3.84
CA ALA A 216 -1.54 7.40 2.91
C ALA A 216 -0.99 7.92 1.58
N PRO A 217 -1.75 7.80 0.46
CA PRO A 217 -1.44 8.54 -0.75
C PRO A 217 -1.27 10.04 -0.47
N PRO A 218 -0.36 10.74 -1.17
CA PRO A 218 -0.18 12.18 -1.02
C PRO A 218 -1.49 12.95 -1.25
N ILE A 219 -1.73 13.96 -0.40
CA ILE A 219 -2.92 14.82 -0.48
C ILE A 219 -2.48 16.21 -0.91
N LYS A 220 -3.06 16.71 -2.01
CA LYS A 220 -2.82 18.10 -2.45
C LYS A 220 -3.46 19.06 -1.47
N THR A 221 -2.71 20.09 -1.09
CA THR A 221 -3.21 21.24 -0.34
C THR A 221 -2.75 22.52 -1.05
N GLU A 222 -3.23 23.69 -0.62
CA GLU A 222 -2.73 24.98 -1.12
C GLU A 222 -1.28 25.27 -0.71
N TYR A 223 -0.74 24.55 0.28
CA TYR A 223 0.59 24.76 0.84
C TYR A 223 1.64 23.74 0.37
N GLY A 224 1.23 22.69 -0.35
CA GLY A 224 2.09 21.56 -0.62
C GLY A 224 1.36 20.23 -0.69
N TRP A 225 2.14 19.17 -0.95
CA TRP A 225 1.71 17.79 -0.86
C TRP A 225 1.86 17.28 0.56
N LEU A 226 0.73 17.08 1.24
CA LEU A 226 0.70 16.52 2.58
C LEU A 226 0.85 14.99 2.49
N LEU A 227 1.94 14.47 3.04
CA LEU A 227 2.24 13.05 3.10
C LEU A 227 2.20 12.56 4.55
N PHE A 228 1.28 11.64 4.84
CA PHE A 228 1.27 10.90 6.11
C PHE A 228 2.09 9.62 6.00
N TYR A 229 2.95 9.38 6.98
CA TYR A 229 3.80 8.20 7.05
C TYR A 229 3.80 7.62 8.47
N SER A 230 4.09 6.31 8.55
CA SER A 230 4.32 5.64 9.83
C SER A 230 5.76 5.91 10.24
N TYR A 231 5.95 6.36 11.48
CA TYR A 231 7.25 6.36 12.14
C TYR A 231 7.25 5.24 13.18
N ILE A 232 8.24 4.36 13.13
CA ILE A 232 8.19 3.10 13.87
C ILE A 232 9.47 2.91 14.65
N GLN A 233 9.32 2.72 15.96
CA GLN A 233 10.43 2.40 16.85
C GLN A 233 10.42 0.90 17.15
N ASN A 234 11.61 0.32 17.29
CA ASN A 234 11.79 -1.11 17.61
C ASN A 234 11.12 -2.07 16.62
N TYR A 235 11.18 -1.76 15.32
CA TYR A 235 10.43 -2.49 14.27
C TYR A 235 10.69 -4.01 14.26
N PHE A 236 11.95 -4.43 14.46
CA PHE A 236 12.33 -5.85 14.50
C PHE A 236 12.21 -6.50 15.89
N SER A 237 11.56 -5.83 16.85
CA SER A 237 11.31 -6.37 18.18
C SER A 237 9.81 -6.64 18.43
N PRO A 238 9.48 -7.42 19.47
CA PRO A 238 8.09 -7.59 19.90
C PRO A 238 7.46 -6.30 20.43
N GLN A 239 8.25 -5.31 20.88
CA GLN A 239 7.80 -4.03 21.44
C GLN A 239 7.81 -2.90 20.40
N ARG A 240 7.38 -3.22 19.18
CA ARG A 240 7.24 -2.26 18.08
C ARG A 240 6.22 -1.18 18.43
N LEU A 241 6.57 0.08 18.20
CA LEU A 241 5.68 1.23 18.43
C LEU A 241 5.47 1.97 17.12
N PHE A 242 4.22 2.02 16.65
CA PHE A 242 3.83 2.75 15.44
C PHE A 242 3.21 4.10 15.82
N SER A 243 3.71 5.18 15.25
CA SER A 243 3.09 6.50 15.24
C SER A 243 2.79 6.95 13.82
N ILE A 244 1.83 7.86 13.68
CA ILE A 244 1.52 8.53 12.41
C ILE A 244 2.14 9.92 12.47
N GLU A 245 2.97 10.23 11.49
CA GLU A 245 3.61 11.54 11.31
C GLU A 245 3.25 12.09 9.93
N ALA A 246 3.57 13.37 9.70
CA ALA A 246 3.29 14.04 8.44
C ALA A 246 4.47 14.91 8.02
N VAL A 247 4.66 15.02 6.70
CA VAL A 247 5.56 15.97 6.07
C VAL A 247 4.80 16.70 4.96
N LEU A 248 5.15 17.96 4.75
CA LEU A 248 4.64 18.78 3.64
C LEU A 248 5.75 18.89 2.60
N LEU A 249 5.50 18.44 1.38
CA LEU A 249 6.41 18.57 0.25
C LEU A 249 5.98 19.75 -0.62
N ASP A 250 6.93 20.37 -1.31
CA ASP A 250 6.64 21.47 -2.23
C ASP A 250 5.75 20.99 -3.39
N LEU A 251 4.93 21.89 -3.96
CA LEU A 251 4.01 21.53 -5.06
C LEU A 251 4.74 21.27 -6.38
N GLU A 252 5.93 21.84 -6.55
CA GLU A 252 6.66 21.92 -7.80
C GLU A 252 8.03 21.20 -7.75
N ASN A 253 8.66 21.04 -6.57
CA ASN A 253 10.03 20.49 -6.46
C ASN A 253 10.29 19.42 -5.38
#